data_AF-A0A956BC90-F1
#
_entry.id   AF-A0A956BC90-F1
#
_cell.length_a   1.000
_cell.length_b   1.000
_cell.length_c   1.000
_cell.angle_alpha   90.00
_cell.angle_beta   90.00
_cell.angle_gamma   90.00
#
_symmetry.space_group_name_H-M   'P 1'
#
loop_
_entity.id
_entity.type
_entity.pdbx_description
1 polymer ?
#
loop_
_entity_poly.entity_id
_entity_poly.type
_entity_poly.pdbx_seq_one_letter_code
_entity_poly.pdbx_strand_id
1 'polypeptide(L)'
;DRFQDAASYHATVLHELAHWSGHQTRLDRDLTGRFGSASYAAEELIAELTSAFLCAELGINGRLQHAEYIGAWIKLLKGDKRAIFSASRLAQEAADYLIGQVGADPATLTLSAATERSQAHRVSRRTPPSPRLRAG
;
A
#
# COMPACT_ATOMS: atom_id res chain seq x y z
N ASP A 1 -13.19 -0.88 -19.63
CA ASP A 1 -12.66 -0.63 -18.28
C ASP A 1 -11.39 0.21 -18.34
N ARG A 2 -11.22 1.17 -17.42
CA ARG A 2 -10.03 2.04 -17.33
C ARG A 2 -8.87 1.42 -16.53
N PHE A 3 -9.13 0.38 -15.74
CA PHE A 3 -8.12 -0.33 -14.93
C PHE A 3 -7.87 -1.74 -15.48
N GLN A 4 -6.64 -2.23 -15.32
CA GLN A 4 -6.22 -3.55 -15.82
C GLN A 4 -6.77 -4.70 -14.95
N ASP A 5 -6.91 -4.46 -13.64
CA ASP A 5 -7.45 -5.41 -12.67
C ASP A 5 -7.95 -4.70 -11.41
N ALA A 6 -8.63 -5.44 -10.53
CA ALA A 6 -9.16 -4.92 -9.27
C ALA A 6 -8.05 -4.48 -8.30
N ALA A 7 -6.91 -5.15 -8.30
CA ALA A 7 -5.78 -4.80 -7.44
C ALA A 7 -5.22 -3.41 -7.78
N SER A 8 -5.11 -3.09 -9.06
CA SER A 8 -4.70 -1.78 -9.56
C SER A 8 -5.73 -0.71 -9.20
N TYR A 9 -7.02 -1.02 -9.30
CA TYR A 9 -8.09 -0.13 -8.84
C TYR A 9 -7.96 0.18 -7.34
N HIS A 10 -7.77 -0.83 -6.50
CA HIS A 10 -7.61 -0.64 -5.06
C HIS A 10 -6.35 0.15 -4.71
N ALA A 11 -5.22 -0.09 -5.38
CA ALA A 11 -4.00 0.68 -5.19
C ALA A 11 -4.21 2.18 -5.49
N THR A 12 -4.93 2.52 -6.56
CA THR A 12 -5.30 3.91 -6.86
C THR A 12 -6.24 4.48 -5.78
N VAL A 13 -7.25 3.74 -5.35
CA VAL A 13 -8.16 4.21 -4.28
C VAL A 13 -7.39 4.47 -2.98
N LEU A 14 -6.47 3.59 -2.60
CA LEU A 14 -5.67 3.75 -1.39
C LEU A 14 -4.70 4.94 -1.48
N HIS A 15 -4.17 5.24 -2.67
CA HIS A 15 -3.39 6.43 -2.93
C HIS A 15 -4.22 7.71 -2.71
N GLU A 16 -5.42 7.79 -3.29
CA GLU A 16 -6.31 8.95 -3.09
C GLU A 16 -6.77 9.09 -1.63
N LEU A 17 -7.00 7.97 -0.93
CA LEU A 17 -7.28 7.98 0.50
C LEU A 17 -6.09 8.48 1.33
N ALA A 18 -4.86 8.20 0.89
CA ALA A 18 -3.66 8.75 1.53
C ALA A 18 -3.66 10.28 1.43
N HIS A 19 -3.93 10.87 0.27
CA HIS A 19 -4.10 12.33 0.15
C HIS A 19 -5.25 12.85 1.00
N TRP A 20 -6.39 12.16 0.98
CA TRP A 20 -7.51 12.51 1.84
C TRP A 20 -7.06 12.61 3.29
N SER A 21 -6.30 11.64 3.83
CA SER A 21 -5.82 11.67 5.23
C SER A 21 -5.01 12.93 5.60
N GLY A 22 -4.40 13.62 4.62
CA GLY A 22 -3.53 14.77 4.85
C GLY A 22 -4.24 16.08 5.23
N HIS A 23 -5.56 16.17 5.09
CA HIS A 23 -6.32 17.39 5.41
C HIS A 23 -6.11 17.89 6.86
N GLN A 24 -6.23 19.20 7.07
CA GLN A 24 -5.99 19.89 8.35
C GLN A 24 -6.75 19.32 9.56
N THR A 25 -7.94 18.76 9.34
CA THR A 25 -8.76 18.16 10.41
C THR A 25 -8.40 16.70 10.71
N ARG A 26 -7.34 16.17 10.08
CA ARG A 26 -6.90 14.78 10.14
C ARG A 26 -5.42 14.72 10.53
N LEU A 27 -4.52 14.54 9.56
CA LEU A 27 -3.07 14.49 9.81
C LEU A 27 -2.34 15.80 9.56
N ASP A 28 -3.06 16.84 9.10
CA ASP A 28 -2.53 18.21 8.96
C ASP A 28 -1.17 18.27 8.22
N ARG A 29 -1.09 17.57 7.08
CA ARG A 29 0.08 17.64 6.20
C ARG A 29 -0.03 18.88 5.31
N ASP A 30 1.11 19.45 4.92
CA ASP A 30 1.14 20.56 3.97
C ASP A 30 0.82 20.06 2.55
N LEU A 31 -0.42 20.28 2.12
CA LEU A 31 -0.93 19.95 0.78
C LEU A 31 -0.96 21.17 -0.15
N THR A 32 -0.32 22.29 0.21
CA THR A 32 -0.37 23.54 -0.58
C THR A 32 0.61 23.57 -1.76
N GLY A 33 1.48 22.56 -1.85
CA GLY A 33 2.45 22.40 -2.94
C GLY A 33 1.80 22.39 -4.32
N ARG A 34 2.35 23.16 -5.26
CA ARG A 34 1.90 23.16 -6.66
C ARG A 34 2.52 22.00 -7.43
N PHE A 35 1.82 21.51 -8.45
CA PHE A 35 2.34 20.48 -9.35
C PHE A 35 3.77 20.79 -9.82
N GLY A 36 4.67 19.81 -9.73
CA GLY A 36 6.09 19.94 -10.09
C GLY A 36 6.99 20.58 -9.02
N SER A 37 6.44 21.08 -7.91
CA SER A 37 7.24 21.56 -6.77
C SER A 37 7.80 20.40 -5.94
N ALA A 38 8.83 20.68 -5.14
CA ALA A 38 9.42 19.69 -4.24
C ALA A 38 8.45 19.23 -3.14
N SER A 39 7.64 20.13 -2.58
CA SER A 39 6.62 19.79 -1.58
C SER A 39 5.52 18.92 -2.18
N TYR A 40 5.07 19.23 -3.39
CA TYR A 40 4.14 18.37 -4.13
C TYR A 40 4.71 16.96 -4.36
N ALA A 41 5.96 16.87 -4.85
CA ALA A 41 6.63 15.59 -5.06
C ALA A 41 6.82 14.79 -3.75
N ALA A 42 7.01 15.48 -2.62
CA ALA A 42 7.10 14.84 -1.31
C ALA A 42 5.75 14.24 -0.87
N GLU A 43 4.64 14.96 -1.08
CA GLU A 43 3.31 14.44 -0.76
C GLU A 43 2.90 13.26 -1.66
N GLU A 44 3.22 13.31 -2.96
CA GLU A 44 3.04 12.17 -3.86
C GLU A 44 3.83 10.93 -3.41
N LEU A 45 5.06 11.13 -2.91
CA LEU A 45 5.86 10.04 -2.35
C LEU A 45 5.21 9.45 -1.08
N ILE A 46 4.67 10.30 -0.22
CA ILE A 46 3.94 9.88 0.99
C ILE A 46 2.70 9.07 0.59
N ALA A 47 1.92 9.56 -0.37
CA ALA A 47 0.70 8.88 -0.82
C ALA A 47 0.99 7.50 -1.43
N GLU A 48 2.02 7.40 -2.25
CA GLU A 48 2.42 6.13 -2.88
C GLU A 48 2.97 5.12 -1.87
N LEU A 49 3.78 5.56 -0.90
CA LEU A 49 4.22 4.69 0.19
C LEU A 49 3.05 4.24 1.07
N THR A 50 2.10 5.11 1.35
CA THR A 50 0.90 4.78 2.12
C THR A 50 0.08 3.71 1.40
N SER A 51 -0.15 3.88 0.09
CA SER A 51 -0.85 2.90 -0.74
C SER A 51 -0.11 1.56 -0.74
N ALA A 52 1.22 1.57 -0.88
CA ALA A 52 2.04 0.36 -0.83
C ALA A 52 1.92 -0.37 0.52
N PHE A 53 1.98 0.37 1.64
CA PHE A 53 1.85 -0.20 2.99
C PHE A 53 0.48 -0.83 3.20
N LEU A 54 -0.60 -0.13 2.82
CA LEU A 54 -1.96 -0.64 2.93
C LEU A 54 -2.21 -1.83 1.99
N CYS A 55 -1.67 -1.81 0.78
CA CYS A 55 -1.75 -2.96 -0.12
C CYS A 55 -1.07 -4.20 0.51
N ALA A 56 0.11 -4.02 1.11
CA ALA A 56 0.81 -5.10 1.79
C ALA A 56 0.03 -5.64 3.01
N GLU A 57 -0.54 -4.75 3.82
CA GLU A 57 -1.34 -5.11 5.00
C GLU A 57 -2.63 -5.85 4.62
N LEU A 58 -3.31 -5.40 3.56
CA LEU A 58 -4.58 -5.96 3.09
C LEU A 58 -4.41 -7.17 2.14
N GLY A 59 -3.17 -7.59 1.85
CA GLY A 59 -2.91 -8.70 0.93
C GLY A 59 -3.26 -8.40 -0.54
N ILE A 60 -3.28 -7.12 -0.91
CA ILE A 60 -3.57 -6.66 -2.27
C ILE A 60 -2.27 -6.61 -3.06
N ASN A 61 -2.15 -7.43 -4.11
CA ASN A 61 -1.01 -7.37 -5.04
C ASN A 61 -1.19 -6.23 -6.05
N GLY A 62 -1.35 -5.02 -5.54
CA GLY A 62 -1.48 -3.80 -6.34
C GLY A 62 -0.18 -3.46 -7.05
N ARG A 63 -0.27 -2.90 -8.25
CA ARG A 63 0.88 -2.28 -8.92
C ARG A 63 0.84 -0.79 -8.61
N LEU A 64 1.95 -0.25 -8.11
CA LEU A 64 2.12 1.19 -7.98
C LEU A 64 2.19 1.80 -9.39
N GLN A 65 1.38 2.83 -9.65
CA GLN A 65 1.04 3.28 -11.00
C GLN A 65 1.15 4.80 -11.16
N HIS A 66 2.28 5.43 -10.83
CA HIS A 66 2.50 6.86 -11.14
C HIS A 66 3.96 7.16 -11.51
N ALA A 67 4.42 6.58 -12.63
CA ALA A 67 5.80 6.73 -13.12
C ALA A 67 6.21 8.20 -13.39
N GLU A 68 5.25 9.09 -13.59
CA GLU A 68 5.45 10.52 -13.83
C GLU A 68 6.20 11.20 -12.68
N TYR A 69 6.10 10.68 -11.46
CA TYR A 69 6.75 11.25 -10.27
C TYR A 69 8.12 10.67 -9.94
N ILE A 70 8.51 9.55 -10.56
CA ILE A 70 9.82 8.91 -10.32
C ILE A 70 10.97 9.89 -10.55
N GLY A 71 10.89 10.70 -11.61
CA GLY A 71 11.90 11.71 -11.92
C GLY A 71 12.02 12.79 -10.84
N ALA A 72 10.91 13.20 -10.23
CA ALA A 72 10.88 14.17 -9.15
C ALA A 72 11.38 13.56 -7.83
N TRP A 73 11.01 12.32 -7.53
CA TRP A 73 11.49 11.60 -6.35
C TRP A 73 12.99 11.34 -6.41
N ILE A 74 13.55 10.95 -7.57
CA ILE A 74 15.01 10.79 -7.70
C ILE A 74 15.73 12.11 -7.40
N LYS A 75 15.22 13.26 -7.85
CA LYS A 75 15.80 14.57 -7.54
C LYS A 75 15.71 14.87 -6.05
N LEU A 76 14.54 14.65 -5.44
CA LEU A 76 14.29 14.86 -4.02
C LEU A 76 15.22 14.00 -3.15
N LEU A 77 15.34 12.70 -3.45
CA LEU A 77 16.18 11.74 -2.73
C LEU A 77 17.69 11.99 -2.92
N LYS A 78 18.10 12.54 -4.07
CA LYS A 78 19.47 13.01 -4.28
C LYS A 78 19.77 14.28 -3.49
N GLY A 79 18.81 15.17 -3.35
CA GLY A 79 18.93 16.42 -2.59
C GLY A 79 18.94 16.22 -1.08
N ASP A 80 18.16 15.25 -0.58
CA ASP A 80 18.11 14.88 0.83
C ASP A 80 18.01 13.36 1.02
N LYS A 81 19.09 12.75 1.52
CA LYS A 81 19.16 11.31 1.80
C LYS A 81 18.22 10.88 2.93
N ARG A 82 17.75 11.80 3.76
CA ARG A 82 16.79 11.52 4.84
C ARG A 82 15.34 11.60 4.38
N ALA A 83 15.07 12.17 3.22
CA ALA A 83 13.72 12.38 2.75
C ALA A 83 12.90 11.09 2.61
N ILE A 84 13.54 9.96 2.26
CA ILE A 84 12.87 8.66 2.22
C ILE A 84 12.37 8.22 3.59
N PHE A 85 13.13 8.47 4.66
CA PHE A 85 12.74 8.11 6.02
C PHE A 85 11.61 9.01 6.53
N SER A 86 11.70 10.32 6.26
CA SER A 86 10.62 11.27 6.59
C SER A 86 9.32 10.92 5.88
N ALA A 87 9.39 10.66 4.57
CA ALA A 87 8.22 10.25 3.79
C ALA A 87 7.65 8.91 4.27
N SER A 88 8.50 7.93 4.58
CA SER A 88 8.05 6.64 5.11
C SER A 88 7.37 6.77 6.48
N ARG A 89 7.89 7.62 7.37
CA ARG A 89 7.26 7.90 8.68
C ARG A 89 5.86 8.46 8.51
N LEU A 90 5.71 9.49 7.66
CA LEU A 90 4.42 10.12 7.39
C LEU A 90 3.45 9.17 6.68
N ALA A 91 3.97 8.31 5.80
CA ALA A 91 3.17 7.29 5.12
C ALA A 91 2.66 6.22 6.10
N GLN A 92 3.48 5.80 7.07
CA GLN A 92 3.04 4.89 8.12
C GLN A 92 1.95 5.53 8.98
N GLU A 93 2.11 6.79 9.39
CA GLU A 93 1.08 7.55 10.12
C GLU A 93 -0.24 7.65 9.35
N ALA A 94 -0.17 7.84 8.03
CA ALA A 94 -1.33 7.84 7.15
C ALA A 94 -2.01 6.46 7.05
N ALA A 95 -1.22 5.40 6.92
CA ALA A 95 -1.74 4.03 6.88
C ALA A 95 -2.43 3.66 8.20
N ASP A 96 -1.79 3.93 9.33
CA ASP A 96 -2.32 3.66 10.67
C ASP A 96 -3.61 4.44 10.92
N TYR A 97 -3.64 5.72 10.54
CA TYR A 97 -4.83 6.55 10.64
C TYR A 97 -6.00 5.96 9.85
N LEU A 98 -5.76 5.57 8.59
CA LEU A 98 -6.79 5.01 7.71
C LEU A 98 -7.31 3.65 8.22
N ILE A 99 -6.42 2.78 8.71
CA ILE A 99 -6.82 1.51 9.35
C ILE A 99 -7.69 1.80 10.58
N GLY A 100 -7.29 2.77 11.42
CA GLY A 100 -8.04 3.17 12.60
C GLY A 100 -9.46 3.70 12.30
N GLN A 101 -9.69 4.29 11.12
CA GLN A 101 -11.04 4.74 10.71
C GLN A 101 -12.01 3.59 10.43
N VAL A 102 -11.51 2.40 10.11
CA VAL A 102 -12.35 1.23 9.78
C VAL A 102 -12.93 0.57 11.06
N GLY A 103 -12.53 1.04 12.25
CA GLY A 103 -12.96 0.46 13.53
C GLY A 103 -12.38 -0.94 13.77
N ALA A 104 -11.45 -1.38 12.93
CA ALA A 104 -10.72 -2.61 13.09
C ALA A 104 -9.56 -2.36 14.06
N ASP A 105 -9.58 -3.02 15.20
CA ASP A 105 -8.39 -3.15 16.03
C ASP A 105 -7.28 -3.74 15.13
N PRO A 106 -6.09 -3.13 14.99
CA PRO A 106 -5.04 -3.62 14.08
C PRO A 106 -4.67 -5.09 14.35
N ALA A 107 -4.84 -5.56 15.58
CA ALA A 107 -4.72 -6.95 15.96
C ALA A 107 -5.72 -7.89 15.24
N THR A 108 -6.92 -7.40 14.92
CA THR A 108 -8.00 -8.15 14.27
C THR A 108 -7.71 -8.40 12.79
N LEU A 109 -7.13 -7.42 12.09
CA LEU A 109 -6.71 -7.56 10.68
C LEU A 109 -5.51 -8.52 10.55
N THR A 110 -4.54 -8.39 11.45
CA THR A 110 -3.35 -9.27 11.48
C THR A 110 -3.74 -10.73 11.73
N LEU A 111 -4.71 -10.99 12.63
CA LEU A 111 -5.15 -12.34 12.98
C LEU A 111 -5.93 -13.01 11.83
N SER A 112 -6.74 -12.24 11.09
CA SER A 112 -7.44 -12.71 9.89
C SER A 112 -6.47 -13.18 8.81
N ALA A 113 -5.51 -12.32 8.42
CA ALA A 113 -4.54 -12.63 7.38
C ALA A 113 -3.56 -13.77 7.74
N ALA A 114 -3.23 -13.93 9.03
CA ALA A 114 -2.43 -15.06 9.52
C ALA A 114 -3.23 -16.39 9.52
N THR A 115 -4.54 -16.31 9.77
CA THR A 115 -5.45 -17.46 9.73
C THR A 115 -5.65 -17.95 8.30
N GLU A 116 -5.83 -17.03 7.34
CA GLU A 116 -5.97 -17.38 5.91
C GLU A 116 -4.69 -18.00 5.33
N ARG A 117 -3.51 -17.44 5.65
CA ARG A 117 -2.21 -18.03 5.26
C ARG A 117 -2.01 -19.44 5.86
N SER A 118 -2.46 -19.66 7.09
CA SER A 118 -2.39 -20.97 7.76
C SER A 118 -3.38 -21.99 7.17
N GLN A 119 -4.59 -21.56 6.78
CA GLN A 119 -5.55 -22.42 6.10
C GLN A 119 -5.09 -22.79 4.68
N ALA A 120 -4.56 -21.83 3.92
CA ALA A 120 -4.00 -22.09 2.59
C ALA A 120 -2.86 -23.13 2.63
N HIS A 121 -1.96 -23.03 3.62
CA HIS A 121 -0.89 -24.01 3.84
C HIS A 121 -1.40 -25.39 4.26
N ARG A 122 -2.47 -25.46 5.06
CA ARG A 122 -3.08 -26.73 5.50
C ARG A 122 -3.84 -27.43 4.37
N VAL A 123 -4.46 -26.70 3.46
CA VAL A 123 -5.15 -27.25 2.28
C VAL A 123 -4.15 -27.85 1.28
N SER A 124 -2.99 -27.21 1.07
CA SER A 124 -1.92 -27.74 0.20
C SER A 124 -1.34 -29.09 0.67
N ARG A 125 -1.39 -29.38 1.98
CA ARG A 125 -0.91 -30.66 2.55
C ARG A 125 -1.93 -31.80 2.52
N ARG A 126 -3.16 -31.56 2.05
CA ARG A 126 -4.24 -32.56 2.05
C ARG A 126 -4.50 -33.21 0.69
N THR A 127 -3.75 -32.87 -0.35
CA THR A 127 -3.90 -33.52 -1.65
C THR A 127 -3.18 -34.89 -1.62
N PRO A 128 -3.89 -36.03 -1.60
CA PRO A 128 -3.22 -37.33 -1.67
C PRO A 128 -2.59 -37.51 -3.06
N PRO A 129 -1.42 -38.17 -3.17
CA PRO A 129 -0.83 -38.46 -4.47
C PRO A 129 -1.77 -39.35 -5.28
N SER A 130 -1.99 -38.97 -6.54
CA SER A 130 -2.83 -39.73 -7.48
C SER A 130 -2.34 -41.18 -7.62
N PRO A 131 -3.23 -42.18 -7.66
CA PRO A 131 -2.83 -43.57 -7.81
C PRO A 131 -2.22 -43.76 -9.20
N ARG A 132 -0.96 -44.21 -9.25
CA ARG A 132 -0.30 -44.58 -10.51
C ARG A 132 -1.02 -45.80 -11.10
N LEU A 133 -1.66 -45.60 -12.24
CA LEU A 133 -2.13 -46.69 -13.09
C LEU A 133 -0.93 -47.56 -13.50
N ARG A 134 -0.91 -48.80 -13.01
CA ARG A 134 -0.04 -49.86 -13.57
C ARG A 134 -0.67 -50.31 -14.87
N ALA A 135 -0.03 -50.00 -15.99
CA ALA A 135 -0.28 -50.69 -17.25
C ALA A 135 0.30 -52.11 -17.14
N GLY A 136 -0.53 -53.10 -17.45
CA GLY A 136 -0.13 -54.48 -17.73
C GLY A 136 0.25 -54.66 -19.18
#